data_AF-X0ULX5-F1
#
_entry.id   AF-X0ULX5-F1
#
_cell.length_a   1.000
_cell.length_b   1.000
_cell.length_c   1.000
_cell.angle_alpha   90.00
_cell.angle_beta   90.00
_cell.angle_gamma   90.00
#
_symmetry.space_group_name_H-M   'P 1'
#
loop_
_entity.id
_entity.type
_entity.pdbx_description
1 polymer ?
#
loop_
_entity_poly.entity_id
_entity_poly.type
_entity_poly.pdbx_seq_one_letter_code
_entity_poly.pdbx_strand_id
1 'polypeptide(L)'
;ARDTKRISDIRQIIIAMEMFHDDNNRFPDNTDGISSSGECIGDGVICGSSNAFEGTIRSYISSVPADPLHDCPDSSTGCGGGYYYYAYDYSHAGCEPVIAFHLFEHSGMRSQHGRRDTTSGGDMDIDDSEFVICLD
;
A
#
# COMPACT_ATOMS: atom_id res chain seq x y z
N ALA A 1 14.00 10.23 -9.24
CA ALA A 1 13.04 10.00 -10.35
C ALA A 1 11.99 8.95 -9.97
N ARG A 2 12.38 7.78 -9.44
CA ARG A 2 11.43 6.75 -8.99
C ARG A 2 10.66 7.15 -7.73
N ASP A 3 11.28 7.73 -6.69
CA ASP A 3 10.52 8.28 -5.54
C ASP A 3 9.38 9.25 -5.96
N THR A 4 9.60 10.06 -7.00
CA THR A 4 8.56 10.95 -7.56
C THR A 4 7.43 10.16 -8.21
N LYS A 5 7.75 9.09 -8.95
CA LYS A 5 6.75 8.16 -9.49
C LYS A 5 5.98 7.47 -8.38
N ARG A 6 6.65 6.97 -7.33
CA ARG A 6 6.00 6.33 -6.18
C ARG A 6 4.97 7.25 -5.53
N ILE A 7 5.32 8.51 -5.29
CA ILE A 7 4.36 9.49 -4.76
C ILE A 7 3.16 9.69 -5.71
N SER A 8 3.40 9.73 -7.02
CA SER A 8 2.32 9.84 -8.01
C SER A 8 1.44 8.59 -8.07
N ASP A 9 2.03 7.41 -7.88
CA ASP A 9 1.33 6.13 -7.85
C ASP A 9 0.42 6.05 -6.61
N ILE A 10 0.95 6.40 -5.44
CA ILE A 10 0.17 6.42 -4.19
C ILE A 10 -1.00 7.40 -4.30
N ARG A 11 -0.82 8.58 -4.89
CA ARG A 11 -1.94 9.51 -5.12
C ARG A 11 -3.04 8.91 -5.98
N GLN A 12 -2.71 8.11 -6.99
CA GLN A 12 -3.71 7.44 -7.82
C GLN A 12 -4.44 6.35 -7.02
N ILE A 13 -3.74 5.61 -6.18
CA ILE A 13 -4.35 4.61 -5.29
C ILE A 13 -5.30 5.30 -4.29
N ILE A 14 -4.86 6.41 -3.68
CA ILE A 14 -5.70 7.20 -2.74
C ILE A 14 -6.97 7.68 -3.44
N ILE A 15 -6.87 8.28 -4.62
CA ILE A 15 -8.05 8.75 -5.37
C ILE A 15 -8.99 7.58 -5.69
N ALA A 16 -8.47 6.41 -6.05
CA ALA A 16 -9.29 5.24 -6.31
C ALA A 16 -10.02 4.75 -5.04
N MET A 17 -9.35 4.82 -3.89
CA MET A 17 -9.93 4.51 -2.59
C MET A 17 -10.98 5.52 -2.14
N GLU A 18 -10.74 6.82 -2.37
CA GLU A 18 -11.73 7.89 -2.11
C GLU A 18 -13.00 7.66 -2.95
N MET A 19 -12.86 7.30 -4.23
CA MET A 19 -14.02 6.97 -5.07
C MET A 19 -14.75 5.70 -4.61
N PHE A 20 -14.02 4.67 -4.17
CA PHE A 20 -14.64 3.50 -3.54
C PHE A 20 -15.41 3.90 -2.27
N HIS A 21 -14.81 4.76 -1.44
CA HIS A 21 -15.43 5.24 -0.22
C HIS A 21 -16.71 6.04 -0.50
N ASP A 22 -16.71 6.91 -1.50
CA ASP A 22 -17.89 7.67 -1.91
C ASP A 22 -19.06 6.75 -2.32
N ASP A 23 -18.78 5.63 -2.97
CA ASP A 23 -19.79 4.67 -3.42
C ASP A 23 -20.27 3.71 -2.32
N ASN A 24 -19.42 3.40 -1.33
CA ASN A 24 -19.66 2.35 -0.34
C ASN A 24 -19.80 2.87 1.10
N ASN A 25 -19.51 4.15 1.34
CA ASN A 25 -19.47 4.80 2.65
C ASN A 25 -18.54 4.09 3.65
N ARG A 26 -17.45 3.51 3.15
CA ARG A 26 -16.34 2.89 3.89
C ARG A 26 -15.16 2.66 2.96
N PHE A 27 -13.96 2.57 3.50
CA PHE A 27 -12.80 2.08 2.75
C PHE A 27 -12.83 0.55 2.64
N PRO A 28 -12.09 -0.03 1.67
CA PRO A 28 -11.99 -1.48 1.53
C PRO A 28 -11.49 -2.17 2.81
N ASP A 29 -12.12 -3.26 3.20
CA ASP A 29 -11.78 -3.97 4.45
C ASP A 29 -11.97 -5.50 4.29
N ASN A 30 -12.02 -6.23 5.40
CA ASN A 30 -12.25 -7.69 5.37
C ASN A 30 -13.55 -8.12 4.70
N THR A 31 -14.55 -7.25 4.61
CA THR A 31 -15.80 -7.57 3.91
C THR A 31 -15.60 -7.66 2.39
N ASP A 32 -14.51 -7.10 1.87
CA ASP A 32 -14.07 -7.22 0.48
C ASP A 32 -13.07 -8.37 0.27
N GLY A 33 -12.76 -9.15 1.31
CA GLY A 33 -11.81 -10.26 1.26
C GLY A 33 -10.35 -9.86 1.48
N ILE A 34 -10.10 -8.63 1.92
CA ILE A 34 -8.76 -8.14 2.26
C ILE A 34 -8.30 -8.78 3.56
N SER A 35 -7.09 -9.34 3.57
CA SER A 35 -6.51 -9.94 4.77
C SER A 35 -6.25 -8.88 5.84
N SER A 36 -6.47 -9.23 7.12
CA SER A 36 -6.03 -8.40 8.25
C SER A 36 -4.51 -8.34 8.39
N SER A 37 -3.79 -9.06 7.52
CA SER A 37 -2.34 -8.96 7.36
C SER A 37 -1.91 -7.89 6.38
N GLY A 38 -2.85 -7.07 5.90
CA GLY A 38 -2.64 -6.23 4.75
C GLY A 38 -2.42 -7.01 3.44
N GLU A 39 -2.28 -6.24 2.36
CA GLU A 39 -2.14 -6.71 1.00
C GLU A 39 -1.05 -5.91 0.26
N CYS A 40 -0.27 -6.61 -0.55
CA CYS A 40 0.73 -6.02 -1.46
C CYS A 40 0.06 -5.41 -2.70
N ILE A 41 0.41 -4.18 -3.09
CA ILE A 41 -0.18 -3.53 -4.27
C ILE A 41 0.76 -3.60 -5.48
N GLY A 42 0.30 -4.20 -6.58
CA GLY A 42 1.01 -4.31 -7.86
C GLY A 42 0.45 -5.41 -8.77
N ASP A 43 -0.32 -4.99 -9.79
CA ASP A 43 -1.16 -5.76 -10.75
C ASP A 43 -0.78 -7.24 -10.97
N GLY A 44 -1.10 -8.08 -9.99
CA GLY A 44 -1.18 -9.55 -10.06
C GLY A 44 0.06 -10.37 -10.46
N VAL A 45 1.11 -9.77 -11.02
CA VAL A 45 2.34 -10.48 -11.45
C VAL A 45 3.35 -10.59 -10.31
N ILE A 46 3.20 -9.73 -9.31
CA ILE A 46 4.23 -9.41 -8.33
C ILE A 46 3.71 -9.63 -6.90
N CYS A 47 2.46 -9.24 -6.65
CA CYS A 47 1.78 -9.35 -5.35
C CYS A 47 0.77 -10.52 -5.28
N GLY A 48 0.86 -11.47 -6.23
CA GLY A 48 -0.05 -12.60 -6.32
C GLY A 48 -1.21 -12.38 -7.25
N SER A 49 -1.53 -13.41 -8.02
CA SER A 49 -2.52 -13.35 -9.12
C SER A 49 -3.96 -13.05 -8.68
N SER A 50 -4.23 -12.87 -7.38
CA SER A 50 -5.53 -12.45 -6.87
C SER A 50 -5.41 -11.65 -5.56
N ASN A 51 -4.99 -10.39 -5.65
CA ASN A 51 -5.14 -9.48 -4.53
C ASN A 51 -6.60 -8.96 -4.48
N ALA A 52 -7.30 -9.23 -3.38
CA ALA A 52 -8.66 -8.77 -3.13
C ALA A 52 -8.78 -7.24 -3.18
N PHE A 53 -7.82 -6.52 -2.59
CA PHE A 53 -7.77 -5.07 -2.62
C PHE A 53 -7.72 -4.52 -4.05
N GLU A 54 -6.86 -5.08 -4.90
CA GLU A 54 -6.78 -4.67 -6.31
C GLU A 54 -8.09 -4.91 -7.05
N GLY A 55 -8.75 -6.03 -6.78
CA GLY A 55 -10.09 -6.33 -7.31
C GLY A 55 -11.10 -5.25 -6.94
N THR A 56 -11.07 -4.81 -5.68
CA THR A 56 -11.97 -3.78 -5.13
C THR A 56 -11.78 -2.42 -5.79
N ILE A 57 -10.54 -1.98 -5.99
CA ILE A 57 -10.27 -0.64 -6.57
C ILE A 57 -10.21 -0.62 -8.10
N ARG A 58 -10.26 -1.78 -8.78
CA ARG A 58 -10.04 -1.87 -10.25
C ARG A 58 -11.03 -1.06 -11.09
N SER A 59 -12.24 -0.85 -10.59
CA SER A 59 -13.25 0.00 -11.26
C SER A 59 -12.94 1.50 -11.18
N TYR A 60 -12.08 1.89 -10.25
CA TYR A 60 -11.76 3.27 -9.88
C TYR A 60 -10.37 3.70 -10.34
N ILE A 61 -9.57 2.77 -10.87
CA ILE A 61 -8.22 3.04 -11.36
C ILE A 61 -8.00 2.39 -12.73
N SER A 62 -7.40 3.11 -13.67
CA SER A 62 -7.16 2.58 -15.02
C SER A 62 -6.16 1.42 -15.04
N SER A 63 -5.21 1.42 -14.10
CA SER A 63 -4.18 0.41 -13.94
C SER A 63 -3.66 0.49 -12.51
N VAL A 64 -3.61 -0.65 -11.81
CA VAL A 64 -2.99 -0.70 -10.49
C VAL A 64 -1.48 -0.51 -10.64
N PRO A 65 -0.89 0.54 -10.05
CA PRO A 65 0.56 0.75 -10.16
C PRO A 65 1.30 -0.27 -9.30
N ALA A 66 2.48 -0.68 -9.77
CA ALA A 66 3.44 -1.45 -9.00
C ALA A 66 4.71 -0.62 -8.76
N ASP A 67 5.42 -0.93 -7.68
CA ASP A 67 6.75 -0.35 -7.46
C ASP A 67 7.70 -0.74 -8.61
N PRO A 68 8.42 0.22 -9.25
CA PRO A 68 9.30 -0.11 -10.36
C PRO A 68 10.46 -1.05 -10.04
N LEU A 69 10.88 -1.13 -8.78
CA LEU A 69 11.90 -2.08 -8.31
C LEU A 69 11.29 -3.12 -7.37
N HIS A 70 10.01 -3.45 -7.54
CA HIS A 70 9.40 -4.43 -6.66
C HIS A 70 10.22 -5.72 -6.61
N ASP A 71 10.59 -6.12 -5.41
CA ASP A 71 11.43 -7.29 -5.15
C ASP A 71 10.97 -8.10 -3.94
N CYS A 72 9.80 -7.80 -3.35
CA CYS A 72 9.21 -8.65 -2.34
C CYS A 72 8.69 -9.96 -2.93
N PRO A 73 8.87 -11.12 -2.27
CA PRO A 73 8.30 -12.38 -2.71
C PRO A 73 6.77 -12.41 -2.56
N ASP A 74 6.10 -12.77 -3.65
CA ASP A 74 4.64 -12.94 -3.80
C ASP A 74 3.97 -13.80 -2.69
N SER A 75 4.71 -14.76 -2.11
CA SER A 75 4.18 -15.74 -1.15
C SER A 75 4.37 -15.42 0.34
N SER A 76 4.97 -14.27 0.70
CA SER A 76 5.24 -13.95 2.10
C SER A 76 4.23 -12.95 2.64
N THR A 77 3.45 -13.40 3.63
CA THR A 77 3.14 -12.55 4.77
C THR A 77 4.47 -11.99 5.28
N GLY A 78 4.69 -10.69 5.14
CA GLY A 78 5.91 -10.00 5.56
C GLY A 78 6.93 -9.78 4.44
N CYS A 79 6.77 -8.67 3.72
CA CYS A 79 7.84 -8.07 2.94
C CYS A 79 8.85 -7.37 3.88
N GLY A 80 9.77 -8.15 4.46
CA GLY A 80 10.72 -7.66 5.47
C GLY A 80 11.53 -6.42 5.10
N GLY A 81 12.14 -5.78 6.10
CA GLY A 81 12.98 -4.61 5.93
C GLY A 81 14.08 -4.81 4.87
N GLY A 82 13.91 -4.22 3.70
CA GLY A 82 14.88 -4.30 2.60
C GLY A 82 14.26 -4.32 1.20
N TYR A 83 12.97 -4.65 1.10
CA TYR A 83 12.27 -4.71 -0.18
C TYR A 83 11.66 -3.38 -0.58
N TYR A 84 11.38 -3.21 -1.87
CA TYR A 84 10.56 -2.16 -2.42
C TYR A 84 9.19 -2.72 -2.76
N TYR A 85 8.14 -2.13 -2.20
CA TYR A 85 6.76 -2.51 -2.50
C TYR A 85 5.82 -1.41 -2.05
N TYR A 86 4.58 -1.49 -2.54
CA TYR A 86 3.43 -0.74 -2.03
C TYR A 86 2.57 -1.70 -1.22
N ALA A 87 1.97 -1.21 -0.15
CA ALA A 87 1.11 -2.02 0.72
C ALA A 87 -0.15 -1.26 1.14
N TYR A 88 -1.19 -2.03 1.42
CA TYR A 88 -2.44 -1.60 2.02
C TYR A 88 -2.72 -2.41 3.28
N ASP A 89 -3.08 -1.77 4.39
CA ASP A 89 -3.60 -2.46 5.58
C ASP A 89 -4.77 -1.69 6.16
N TYR A 90 -5.95 -2.32 6.18
CA TYR A 90 -7.16 -1.72 6.73
C TYR A 90 -7.25 -1.85 8.26
N SER A 91 -6.44 -2.73 8.85
CA SER A 91 -6.46 -3.09 10.28
C SER A 91 -5.26 -2.56 11.06
N HIS A 92 -4.52 -1.63 10.45
CA HIS A 92 -3.29 -1.07 11.00
C HIS A 92 -3.51 -0.23 12.26
N ALA A 93 -3.03 -0.70 13.42
CA ALA A 93 -3.40 -0.11 14.70
C ALA A 93 -3.07 1.39 14.80
N GLY A 94 -4.11 2.20 15.05
CA GLY A 94 -3.97 3.63 15.32
C GLY A 94 -3.90 4.53 14.09
N CYS A 95 -4.10 3.96 12.90
CA CYS A 95 -4.09 4.65 11.61
C CYS A 95 -4.81 3.74 10.59
N GLU A 96 -6.11 3.46 10.79
CA GLU A 96 -6.89 2.58 9.92
C GLU A 96 -7.80 3.36 8.95
N PRO A 97 -7.71 3.13 7.61
CA PRO A 97 -6.79 2.26 6.91
C PRO A 97 -5.51 2.99 6.44
N VAL A 98 -4.47 2.23 6.08
CA VAL A 98 -3.16 2.73 5.65
C VAL A 98 -2.79 2.32 4.24
N ILE A 99 -2.17 3.24 3.51
CA ILE A 99 -1.33 2.94 2.35
C ILE A 99 0.12 3.30 2.67
N ALA A 100 1.04 2.41 2.29
CA ALA A 100 2.47 2.60 2.48
C ALA A 100 3.30 2.27 1.24
N PHE A 101 4.52 2.80 1.21
CA PHE A 101 5.60 2.17 0.44
C PHE A 101 6.87 2.06 1.26
N HIS A 102 7.63 1.01 0.97
CA HIS A 102 8.85 0.70 1.67
C HIS A 102 10.08 1.29 0.94
N LEU A 103 10.98 1.92 1.72
CA LEU A 103 12.24 2.56 1.31
C LEU A 103 12.18 3.70 0.29
N PHE A 104 12.68 4.88 0.67
CA PHE A 104 13.11 5.91 -0.27
C PHE A 104 14.50 5.61 -0.83
N GLU A 105 14.73 5.97 -2.09
CA GLU A 105 16.08 5.96 -2.65
C GLU A 105 16.90 7.17 -2.26
N HIS A 106 16.25 8.34 -2.26
CA HIS A 106 16.94 9.60 -2.04
C HIS A 106 16.68 10.10 -0.62
N SER A 107 17.78 10.38 0.09
CA SER A 107 17.73 10.95 1.45
C SER A 107 16.93 12.24 1.54
N GLY A 108 16.89 13.05 0.48
CA GLY A 108 16.05 14.26 0.41
C GLY A 108 14.55 13.94 0.44
N MET A 109 14.14 12.90 -0.31
CA MET A 109 12.74 12.45 -0.33
C MET A 109 12.34 11.85 1.02
N ARG A 110 13.23 11.03 1.60
CA ARG A 110 13.07 10.54 2.98
C ARG A 110 12.98 11.67 4.00
N SER A 111 13.79 12.71 3.87
CA SER A 111 13.74 13.86 4.80
C SER A 111 12.45 14.66 4.67
N GLN A 112 11.85 14.70 3.48
CA GLN A 112 10.66 15.52 3.21
C GLN A 112 9.35 14.76 3.52
N HIS A 113 9.31 13.48 3.19
CA HIS A 113 8.10 12.66 3.20
C HIS A 113 8.19 11.47 4.14
N GLY A 114 9.38 11.17 4.66
CA GLY A 114 9.62 10.03 5.51
C GLY A 114 8.80 10.08 6.79
N ARG A 115 7.97 9.07 6.98
CA ARG A 115 7.18 8.83 8.18
C ARG A 115 7.24 7.34 8.43
N ARG A 116 8.27 6.93 9.17
CA ARG A 116 8.30 5.56 9.63
C ARG A 116 7.10 5.32 10.49
N ASP A 117 6.42 4.23 10.20
CA ASP A 117 5.44 3.75 11.13
C ASP A 117 6.14 3.24 12.39
N THR A 118 5.46 3.36 13.51
CA THR A 118 5.94 2.83 14.80
C THR A 118 4.82 2.14 15.57
N THR A 119 3.61 2.09 15.01
CA THR A 119 2.50 1.33 15.55
C THR A 119 2.54 -0.09 14.99
N SER A 120 1.83 -1.02 15.62
CA SER A 120 1.84 -2.44 15.27
C SER A 120 0.63 -2.79 14.40
N GLY A 121 0.85 -3.37 13.22
CA GLY A 121 -0.22 -3.80 12.31
C GLY A 121 0.04 -5.13 11.62
N GLY A 122 -0.92 -5.57 10.81
CA GLY A 122 -0.90 -6.86 10.16
C GLY A 122 0.14 -6.90 9.05
N ASP A 123 1.27 -7.53 9.36
CA ASP A 123 2.19 -8.34 8.55
C ASP A 123 2.37 -8.11 7.02
N MET A 124 2.29 -6.86 6.56
CA MET A 124 3.03 -6.39 5.36
C MET A 124 4.30 -5.61 5.71
N ASP A 125 4.80 -5.71 6.96
CA ASP A 125 5.95 -4.93 7.47
C ASP A 125 5.81 -3.41 7.24
N ILE A 126 4.56 -2.92 7.32
CA ILE A 126 4.24 -1.48 7.26
C ILE A 126 4.93 -0.73 8.40
N ASP A 127 5.13 -1.38 9.54
CA ASP A 127 5.92 -0.93 10.69
C ASP A 127 7.35 -0.49 10.31
N ASP A 128 7.93 -1.04 9.22
CA ASP A 128 9.25 -0.66 8.71
C ASP A 128 9.20 0.31 7.51
N SER A 129 8.01 0.59 6.98
CA SER A 129 7.82 1.46 5.81
C SER A 129 8.34 2.86 6.05
N GLU A 130 9.05 3.42 5.07
CA GLU A 130 9.57 4.79 5.20
C GLU A 130 8.52 5.83 4.85
N PHE A 131 7.42 5.46 4.20
CA PHE A 131 6.31 6.34 3.88
C PHE A 131 4.98 5.66 4.18
N VAL A 132 4.17 6.33 5.00
CA VAL A 132 2.85 5.88 5.44
C VAL A 132 1.85 7.05 5.38
N ILE A 133 0.65 6.76 4.87
CA ILE A 133 -0.50 7.66 4.88
C ILE A 133 -1.68 6.93 5.52
N CYS A 134 -2.21 7.51 6.61
CA CYS A 134 -3.56 7.21 7.10
C CYS A 134 -4.59 7.81 6.15
N LEU A 135 -5.67 7.09 5.92
CA LEU A 135 -6.86 7.61 5.25
C LEU A 135 -7.90 7.99 6.29
N ASP A 136 -8.54 9.14 6.07
CA ASP A 136 -9.49 9.77 6.99
C ASP A 136 -10.92 9.78 6.41
#